data_AF-A0A432JJT9-F1
#
_entry.id   AF-A0A432JJT9-F1
#
_cell.length_a   1.000
_cell.length_b   1.000
_cell.length_c   1.000
_cell.angle_alpha   90.00
_cell.angle_beta   90.00
_cell.angle_gamma   90.00
#
_symmetry.space_group_name_H-M   'P 1'
#
loop_
_entity.id
_entity.type
_entity.pdbx_description
1 polymer ?
#
loop_
_entity_poly.entity_id
_entity_poly.type
_entity_poly.pdbx_seq_one_letter_code
_entity_poly.pdbx_strand_id
1 'polypeptide(L)'
;MYCICKGVTDHRIRESVEGGARSWREVQSETGCGTQCGKCACVGTSRVKPSSTRCRPPWTIRLRGVMPHAYMANRRGLQHR
;
A
#
# COMPACT_ATOMS: atom_id res chain seq x y z
N MET A 1 4.46 -12.45 -4.29
CA MET A 1 3.59 -12.75 -3.13
C MET A 1 3.20 -11.42 -2.48
N TYR A 2 1.96 -10.97 -2.60
CA TYR A 2 1.61 -9.61 -2.17
C TYR A 2 0.93 -9.58 -0.80
N CYS A 3 -0.02 -10.47 -0.54
CA CYS A 3 -0.69 -10.57 0.76
C CYS A 3 -0.69 -12.02 1.24
N ILE A 4 0.21 -12.36 2.15
CA ILE A 4 0.31 -13.71 2.74
C ILE A 4 -0.98 -14.05 3.50
N CYS A 5 -1.47 -13.08 4.27
CA CYS A 5 -2.69 -13.14 5.06
C CYS A 5 -3.94 -13.62 4.32
N LYS A 6 -4.04 -13.32 3.02
CA LYS A 6 -5.20 -13.59 2.19
C LYS A 6 -4.86 -14.44 0.96
N GLY A 7 -3.63 -14.94 0.88
CA GLY A 7 -3.15 -15.70 -0.29
C GLY A 7 -3.15 -14.90 -1.60
N VAL A 8 -3.16 -13.56 -1.55
CA VAL A 8 -3.23 -12.74 -2.77
C VAL A 8 -1.86 -12.64 -3.40
N THR A 9 -1.76 -13.13 -4.62
CA THR A 9 -0.55 -13.06 -5.43
C THR A 9 -0.46 -11.74 -6.16
N ASP A 10 0.72 -11.53 -6.71
CA ASP A 10 1.04 -10.38 -7.53
C ASP A 10 0.21 -10.31 -8.82
N HIS A 11 0.02 -11.48 -9.43
CA HIS A 11 -0.79 -11.69 -10.61
C HIS A 11 -2.22 -11.22 -10.40
N ARG A 12 -2.82 -11.60 -9.26
CA ARG A 12 -4.21 -11.25 -8.94
C ARG A 12 -4.44 -9.73 -8.82
N ILE A 13 -3.42 -8.99 -8.41
CA ILE A 13 -3.48 -7.53 -8.33
C ILE A 13 -3.34 -6.91 -9.71
N ARG A 14 -2.48 -7.47 -10.56
CA ARG A 14 -2.36 -7.05 -11.96
C ARG A 14 -3.67 -7.28 -12.69
N GLU A 15 -4.28 -8.46 -12.53
CA GLU A 15 -5.61 -8.77 -13.08
C GLU A 15 -6.67 -7.75 -12.65
N SER A 16 -6.68 -7.34 -11.38
CA SER A 16 -7.60 -6.31 -10.86
C SER A 16 -7.36 -4.94 -11.51
N VAL A 17 -6.10 -4.53 -11.68
CA VAL A 17 -5.73 -3.26 -12.35
C VAL A 17 -6.05 -3.29 -13.86
N GLU A 18 -5.78 -4.42 -14.52
CA GLU A 18 -6.09 -4.67 -15.93
C GLU A 18 -7.62 -4.75 -16.13
N GLY A 19 -8.35 -5.31 -15.16
CA GLY A 19 -9.81 -5.37 -15.10
C GLY A 19 -10.49 -4.02 -14.81
N GLY A 20 -9.72 -2.98 -14.48
CA GLY A 20 -10.24 -1.62 -14.38
C GLY A 20 -9.97 -0.91 -13.06
N ALA A 21 -9.39 -1.58 -12.06
CA ALA A 21 -9.10 -0.93 -10.78
C ALA A 21 -8.15 0.27 -10.98
N ARG A 22 -8.56 1.44 -10.48
CA ARG A 22 -7.82 2.71 -10.53
C ARG A 22 -7.42 3.23 -9.16
N SER A 23 -7.87 2.59 -8.09
CA SER A 23 -7.46 2.92 -6.73
C SER A 23 -7.07 1.68 -5.93
N TRP A 24 -6.21 1.88 -4.92
CA TRP A 24 -5.87 0.81 -3.97
C TRP A 24 -7.13 0.23 -3.30
N ARG A 25 -8.12 1.09 -3.01
CA ARG A 25 -9.38 0.69 -2.38
C ARG A 25 -10.19 -0.27 -3.25
N GLU A 26 -10.22 -0.07 -4.57
CA GLU A 26 -10.87 -0.99 -5.52
C GLU A 26 -10.17 -2.34 -5.52
N VAL A 27 -8.82 -2.37 -5.62
CA VAL A 27 -8.05 -3.61 -5.53
C VAL A 27 -8.31 -4.34 -4.21
N GLN A 28 -8.40 -3.61 -3.09
CA GLN A 28 -8.74 -4.21 -1.79
C GLN A 28 -10.16 -4.78 -1.75
N SER A 29 -11.11 -4.11 -2.39
CA SER A 29 -12.50 -4.58 -2.49
C SER A 29 -12.61 -5.85 -3.33
N GLU A 30 -11.87 -5.94 -4.42
CA GLU A 30 -11.91 -7.09 -5.33
C GLU A 30 -11.10 -8.30 -4.83
N THR A 31 -9.93 -8.05 -4.23
CA THR A 31 -8.98 -9.11 -3.84
C THR A 31 -9.01 -9.43 -2.34
N GLY A 32 -9.64 -8.58 -1.53
CA GLY A 32 -9.62 -8.67 -0.07
C GLY A 32 -8.26 -8.37 0.58
N CYS A 33 -7.22 -8.00 -0.19
CA CYS A 33 -5.90 -7.78 0.36
C CYS A 33 -5.84 -6.57 1.31
N GLY A 34 -4.96 -6.62 2.32
CA GLY A 34 -4.79 -5.53 3.28
C GLY A 34 -5.92 -5.35 4.31
N THR A 35 -6.95 -6.20 4.28
CA THR A 35 -8.07 -6.17 5.24
C THR A 35 -7.80 -6.90 6.57
N GLN A 36 -6.72 -7.69 6.66
CA GLN A 36 -6.30 -8.35 7.91
C GLN A 36 -5.20 -7.55 8.62
N CYS A 37 -3.94 -7.78 8.25
CA CYS A 37 -2.80 -7.14 8.93
C CYS A 37 -2.38 -5.81 8.31
N GLY A 38 -2.92 -5.45 7.13
CA GLY A 38 -2.62 -4.25 6.34
C GLY A 38 -1.16 -4.00 5.91
N LYS A 39 -0.20 -4.89 6.24
CA LYS A 39 1.24 -4.70 5.95
C LYS A 39 1.56 -4.56 4.45
N CYS A 40 0.75 -5.19 3.60
CA CYS A 40 0.95 -5.18 2.16
C CYS A 40 0.59 -3.83 1.51
N ALA A 41 -0.32 -3.05 2.10
CA ALA A 41 -0.94 -1.87 1.47
C ALA A 41 0.05 -0.87 0.85
N CYS A 42 1.20 -0.66 1.50
CA CYS A 42 2.21 0.30 1.02
C CYS A 42 2.94 -0.18 -0.21
N VAL A 43 3.13 -1.48 -0.34
CA VAL A 43 3.85 -2.10 -1.46
C VAL A 43 2.96 -2.20 -2.71
N GLY A 44 1.64 -2.20 -2.59
CA GLY A 44 0.76 -2.37 -3.77
C GLY A 44 0.04 -1.11 -4.18
N THR A 45 0.06 -0.10 -3.31
CA THR A 45 -0.18 1.27 -3.75
C THR A 45 0.77 1.66 -4.89
N SER A 46 2.01 1.12 -4.95
CA SER A 46 2.92 1.40 -6.08
C SER A 46 2.53 0.71 -7.40
N ARG A 47 1.57 -0.22 -7.37
CA ARG A 47 1.09 -0.93 -8.57
C ARG A 47 -0.15 -0.31 -9.19
N VAL A 48 -0.88 0.45 -8.40
CA VAL A 48 -1.98 1.28 -8.86
C VAL A 48 -1.43 2.69 -9.07
N LYS A 49 -1.87 3.41 -10.12
CA LYS A 49 -1.37 4.78 -10.36
C LYS A 49 -1.57 5.64 -9.09
N PRO A 50 -0.54 6.38 -8.62
CA PRO A 50 -0.63 7.09 -7.36
C PRO A 50 -1.56 8.31 -7.53
N SER A 51 -2.80 8.21 -7.04
CA SER A 51 -3.68 9.37 -6.98
C SER A 51 -3.58 10.16 -5.67
N SER A 52 -3.10 9.57 -4.55
CA SER A 52 -2.78 10.27 -3.28
C SER A 52 -2.67 9.35 -2.03
N THR A 53 -2.53 8.03 -2.16
CA THR A 53 -2.58 7.15 -0.99
C THR A 53 -1.30 7.25 -0.14
N ARG A 54 -1.32 8.16 0.84
CA ARG A 54 -0.31 8.26 1.89
C ARG A 54 -0.40 7.00 2.73
N CYS A 55 0.45 6.02 2.43
CA CYS A 55 0.36 4.74 3.08
C CYS A 55 0.76 4.87 4.55
N ARG A 56 -0.24 4.83 5.44
CA ARG A 56 -0.05 4.69 6.89
C ARG A 56 -0.01 3.19 7.17
N PRO A 57 1.16 2.60 7.46
CA PRO A 57 1.21 1.19 7.77
C PRO A 57 0.49 0.95 9.12
N PRO A 58 -0.20 -0.19 9.25
CA PRO A 58 -1.08 -0.48 10.41
C PRO A 58 -0.34 -0.55 11.75
N TRP A 59 0.99 -0.70 11.76
CA TRP A 59 1.79 -0.63 13.00
C TRP A 59 1.89 0.80 13.57
N THR A 60 1.54 1.85 12.81
CA THR A 60 1.51 3.24 13.29
C THR A 60 0.27 3.59 14.13
N ILE A 61 -0.63 2.62 14.37
CA ILE A 61 -1.86 2.85 15.14
C ILE A 61 -1.65 2.58 16.65
N ARG A 62 -0.59 1.88 17.09
CA ARG A 62 -0.43 1.50 18.51
C ARG A 62 0.71 2.18 19.29
N LEU A 63 1.59 2.97 18.69
CA LEU A 63 2.61 3.70 19.46
C LEU A 63 2.64 5.18 19.07
N ARG A 64 2.07 6.03 19.92
CA ARG A 64 2.57 7.39 20.10
C ARG A 64 4.05 7.25 20.50
N GLY A 65 4.99 7.47 19.58
CA GLY A 65 6.37 7.79 19.96
C GLY A 65 7.54 6.96 19.40
N VAL A 66 7.38 6.02 18.45
CA VAL A 66 8.55 5.38 17.83
C VAL A 66 8.46 5.42 16.31
N MET A 67 9.15 6.37 15.69
CA MET A 67 9.40 6.42 14.25
C MET A 67 10.59 5.50 13.94
N PRO A 68 10.43 4.39 13.19
CA PRO A 68 11.55 3.60 12.72
C PRO A 68 12.29 4.35 11.62
N HIS A 69 13.62 4.38 11.73
CA HIS A 69 14.55 5.07 10.84
C HIS A 69 14.42 4.70 9.35
N ALA A 70 13.74 3.58 9.04
CA ALA A 70 13.49 3.13 7.67
C ALA A 70 12.47 3.98 6.89
N TYR A 71 11.65 4.80 7.55
CA TYR A 71 10.74 5.76 6.90
C TYR A 71 11.39 7.15 6.73
N MET A 72 12.68 7.16 6.37
CA MET A 72 13.39 8.36 5.90
C MET A 72 13.78 8.22 4.42
N ALA A 73 13.04 7.43 3.64
CA ALA A 73 13.23 7.37 2.20
C ALA A 73 12.33 8.42 1.52
N ASN A 74 12.98 9.53 1.14
CA ASN A 74 12.55 10.54 0.17
C ASN A 74 11.73 11.76 0.67
N ARG A 75 12.37 12.63 1.47
CA ARG A 75 11.98 14.05 1.66
C ARG A 75 13.09 15.04 1.28
N ARG A 76 13.90 14.76 0.24
CA ARG A 76 14.96 15.69 -0.21
C ARG A 76 14.97 15.88 -1.72
N GLY A 77 13.84 16.29 -2.30
CA GLY A 77 13.80 16.65 -3.72
C GLY A 77 12.62 17.50 -4.19
N LEU A 78 11.67 17.87 -3.33
CA LEU A 78 10.42 18.55 -3.75
C LEU A 78 10.04 19.72 -2.83
N GLN A 79 11.01 20.53 -2.41
CA GLN A 79 10.70 21.83 -1.83
C GLN A 79 11.71 22.88 -2.29
N HIS A 80 11.22 23.68 -3.23
CA HIS A 80 11.64 25.04 -3.60
C HIS A 80 12.87 25.23 -4.51
N ARG A 81 12.53 25.61 -5.76
CA ARG A 81 13.18 26.57 -6.68
C ARG A 81 14.53 26.23 -7.28
#